data_AF-W4QM74-F1
#
_entry.id   AF-W4QM74-F1
#
_cell.length_a   1.000
_cell.length_b   1.000
_cell.length_c   1.000
_cell.angle_alpha   90.00
_cell.angle_beta   90.00
_cell.angle_gamma   90.00
#
_symmetry.space_group_name_H-M   'P 1'
#
loop_
_entity.id
_entity.type
_entity.pdbx_description
1 polymer ?
#
loop_
_entity_poly.entity_id
_entity_poly.type
_entity_poly.pdbx_seq_one_letter_code
_entity_poly.pdbx_strand_id
1 'polypeptide(L)' 'MTEIVQCKRCGRALKSESSRKKGYGPTCAKKAAEEPQELDSIELLTQANKDQEQNFMDELNEELAG' A
#
# COMPACT_ATOMS: atom_id res chain seq x y z
N MET A 1 21.37 -9.85 -23.50
CA MET A 1 19.92 -10.06 -23.33
C MET A 1 19.32 -8.72 -22.96
N THR A 2 18.53 -8.10 -23.83
CA THR A 2 17.83 -6.85 -23.46
C THR A 2 16.68 -7.18 -22.53
N GLU A 3 16.78 -6.80 -21.27
CA GLU A 3 15.69 -6.96 -20.30
C GLU A 3 14.44 -6.22 -20.81
N ILE A 4 13.37 -6.98 -21.01
CA ILE A 4 12.08 -6.41 -21.39
C ILE A 4 11.45 -5.86 -20.11
N VAL A 5 11.59 -4.55 -19.91
CA VAL A 5 10.94 -3.86 -18.79
C VAL A 5 9.45 -3.75 -19.07
N GLN A 6 8.62 -4.32 -18.20
CA GLN A 6 7.17 -4.36 -18.32
C GLN A 6 6.49 -3.35 -17.38
N CYS A 7 5.28 -2.92 -17.74
CA CYS A 7 4.47 -2.05 -16.89
C CYS A 7 4.01 -2.81 -15.65
N LYS A 8 4.29 -2.27 -14.46
CA LYS A 8 3.89 -2.88 -13.18
C LYS A 8 2.38 -3.05 -12.99
N ARG A 9 1.54 -2.26 -13.69
CA ARG A 9 0.06 -2.34 -13.61
C ARG A 9 -0.56 -3.33 -14.59
N CYS A 10 -0.02 -3.44 -15.81
CA CYS A 10 -0.70 -4.15 -16.90
C CYS A 10 0.17 -5.14 -17.68
N GLY A 11 1.44 -5.33 -17.29
CA GLY A 11 2.36 -6.29 -17.92
C GLY A 11 2.83 -5.94 -19.33
N ARG A 12 2.31 -4.87 -19.95
CA ARG A 12 2.73 -4.48 -21.31
C ARG A 12 4.19 -4.03 -21.34
N ALA A 13 4.92 -4.42 -22.40
CA ALA A 13 6.31 -4.03 -22.59
C ALA A 13 6.46 -2.51 -22.76
N LEU A 14 7.42 -1.92 -22.04
CA LEU A 14 7.69 -0.49 -22.03
C LEU A 14 8.72 -0.13 -23.10
N LYS A 15 8.27 0.64 -24.08
CA LYS A 15 9.07 0.99 -25.28
C LYS A 15 10.01 2.18 -25.04
N SER A 16 9.57 3.21 -24.32
CA SER A 16 10.34 4.42 -24.07
C SER A 16 11.16 4.35 -22.78
N GLU A 17 12.35 4.95 -22.80
CA GLU A 17 13.23 5.01 -21.62
C GLU A 17 12.53 5.67 -20.41
N SER A 18 11.79 6.75 -20.64
CA SER A 18 11.02 7.43 -19.59
C SER A 18 9.99 6.52 -18.93
N SER A 19 9.32 5.66 -19.70
CA SER A 19 8.38 4.69 -19.14
C SER A 19 9.10 3.57 -18.40
N ARG A 20 10.27 3.11 -18.90
CA ARG A 20 11.09 2.11 -18.20
C ARG A 20 11.57 2.62 -16.85
N LYS A 21 12.07 3.86 -16.77
CA LYS A 21 12.47 4.52 -15.51
C LYS A 21 11.31 4.63 -14.52
N LYS A 22 10.11 4.94 -15.00
CA LYS A 22 8.90 5.03 -14.16
C LYS A 22 8.31 3.66 -13.81
N GLY A 23 8.64 2.59 -14.54
CA GLY A 23 8.02 1.26 -14.40
C GLY A 23 6.55 1.20 -14.86
N TYR A 24 6.02 2.28 -15.45
CA TYR A 24 4.64 2.36 -15.91
C TYR A 24 4.55 2.95 -17.33
N GLY A 25 3.60 2.43 -18.10
CA GLY A 25 3.19 3.06 -19.36
C GLY A 25 2.50 4.40 -19.09
N PRO A 26 2.46 5.33 -20.07
CA PRO A 26 1.96 6.69 -19.87
C PRO A 26 0.53 6.73 -19.31
N THR A 27 -0.35 5.88 -19.81
CA THR A 27 -1.74 5.78 -19.32
C THR A 27 -1.81 5.21 -17.91
N CYS A 28 -1.05 4.14 -17.62
CA CYS A 28 -1.03 3.53 -16.30
C CYS A 28 -0.41 4.46 -15.25
N ALA A 29 0.58 5.26 -15.63
CA ALA A 29 1.20 6.26 -14.76
C ALA A 29 0.21 7.38 -14.39
N LYS A 30 -0.61 7.85 -15.35
CA LYS A 30 -1.66 8.84 -15.06
C LYS A 30 -2.70 8.28 -14.09
N LYS A 31 -3.22 7.08 -14.36
CA LYS A 31 -4.20 6.44 -13.48
C LYS A 31 -3.65 6.14 -12.08
N ALA A 32 -2.38 5.75 -11.97
CA ALA A 32 -1.75 5.54 -10.66
C ALA A 32 -1.49 6.85 -9.88
N ALA A 33 -1.45 8.00 -10.56
CA ALA A 33 -1.36 9.31 -9.91
C ALA A 33 -2.74 9.89 -9.57
N GLU A 34 -3.78 9.49 -10.31
CA GLU A 34 -5.17 9.91 -10.14
C GLU A 34 -5.97 9.03 -9.19
N GLU A 35 -5.54 7.79 -8.95
CA GLU A 35 -6.01 6.97 -7.83
C GLU A 35 -5.28 7.49 -6.58
N PRO A 36 -5.89 8.37 -5.75
CA PRO A 36 -5.40 8.51 -4.39
C PRO A 36 -5.38 7.09 -3.85
N GLN A 37 -4.30 6.70 -3.18
CA GLN A 37 -4.31 5.49 -2.38
C GLN A 37 -5.53 5.62 -1.48
N GLU A 38 -6.62 4.90 -1.82
CA GLU A 38 -7.67 4.65 -0.86
C GLU A 38 -6.90 4.01 0.27
N LEU A 39 -6.73 4.76 1.36
CA LEU A 39 -6.12 4.28 2.59
C LEU A 39 -6.73 2.91 2.80
N ASP A 40 -5.90 1.88 2.68
CA ASP A 40 -6.35 0.52 2.61
C ASP A 40 -7.25 0.33 3.81
N SER A 41 -8.53 0.02 3.59
CA SER A 41 -9.49 -0.13 4.68
C SER A 41 -8.97 -1.08 5.78
N ILE A 42 -8.08 -2.00 5.38
CA ILE A 42 -7.28 -2.87 6.24
C ILE A 42 -6.36 -2.07 7.18
N GLU A 43 -5.61 -1.08 6.70
CA GLU A 43 -4.72 -0.25 7.53
C GLU A 43 -5.49 0.55 8.59
N LEU A 44 -6.65 1.11 8.22
CA LEU A 44 -7.57 1.77 9.17
C LEU A 44 -8.13 0.80 10.21
N LEU A 45 -8.55 -0.41 9.79
CA LEU A 45 -9.02 -1.47 10.69
C LEU A 45 -7.90 -1.95 11.62
N THR A 46 -6.66 -2.01 11.14
CA THR A 46 -5.52 -2.49 11.93
C THR A 46 -5.13 -1.48 13.02
N GLN A 47 -5.23 -0.18 12.75
CA GLN A 47 -5.04 0.86 13.76
C GLN A 47 -6.15 0.82 14.83
N ALA A 48 -7.42 0.74 14.42
CA ALA A 48 -8.54 0.67 15.36
C ALA A 48 -8.48 -0.53 16.31
N ASN A 49 -8.03 -1.70 15.84
CA ASN A 49 -7.89 -2.88 16.69
C ASN A 49 -6.73 -2.74 17.71
N LYS A 50 -5.63 -2.08 17.35
CA LYS A 50 -4.50 -1.88 18.28
C LYS A 50 -4.89 -1.00 19.46
N ASP A 51 -5.67 0.05 19.21
CA ASP A 51 -6.13 0.96 20.26
C ASP A 51 -7.11 0.26 21.22
N GLN A 52 -7.93 -0.67 20.71
CA GLN A 52 -8.86 -1.44 21.55
C GLN A 52 -8.12 -2.48 22.42
N GLU A 53 -7.07 -3.11 21.89
CA GLU A 53 -6.30 -4.15 22.59
C GLU A 53 -5.47 -3.59 23.75
N GLN A 54 -4.95 -2.37 23.63
CA GLN A 54 -4.23 -1.70 24.73
C GLN A 54 -5.16 -1.38 25.91
N ASN A 55 -6.34 -0.80 25.65
CA ASN A 55 -7.31 -0.47 26.70
C ASN A 55 -7.75 -1.72 27.50
N PHE A 56 -7.89 -2.88 26.84
CA PHE A 56 -8.27 -4.13 27.51
C PHE A 56 -7.16 -4.72 28.38
N MET A 57 -5.91 -4.61 27.96
CA MET A 57 -4.75 -5.12 28.73
C MET A 57 -4.43 -4.24 29.95
N ASP A 58 -4.67 -2.93 29.85
CA ASP A 58 -4.45 -2.01 30.96
C ASP A 58 -5.46 -2.24 32.10
N GLU A 59 -6.73 -2.47 31.79
CA GLU A 59 -7.76 -2.83 32.80
C GLU A 59 -7.46 -4.16 33.49
N LEU A 60 -7.02 -5.17 32.75
CA LEU A 60 -6.65 -6.48 33.32
C LEU A 60 -5.44 -6.38 34.26
N ASN A 61 -4.45 -5.54 33.94
CA ASN A 61 -3.29 -5.34 34.80
C ASN A 61 -3.63 -4.58 36.08
N GLU A 62 -4.56 -3.62 36.04
CA GLU A 62 -5.04 -2.92 37.24
C GLU A 62 -5.81 -3.86 38.19
N GLU A 63 -6.64 -4.76 37.65
CA GLU A 63 -7.34 -5.78 38.46
C GLU A 63 -6.39 -6.81 39.09
N LEU A 64 -5.27 -7.15 38.42
CA LEU A 64 -4.32 -8.15 38.93
C LEU A 64 -3.29 -7.56 39.91
N ALA A 65 -3.10 -6.24 39.89
CA ALA A 65 -2.14 -5.52 40.73
C ALA A 65 -2.74 -4.93 42.02
N GLY A 66 -4.07 -4.98 42.18
CA GLY A 66 -4.81 -4.61 43.39
C GLY A 66 -5.14 -5.79 44.29
#